data_AF-A0A7W0P5T2-F1
#
_entry.id   AF-A0A7W0P5T2-F1
#
_cell.length_a   1.000
_cell.length_b   1.000
_cell.length_c   1.000
_cell.angle_alpha   90.00
_cell.angle_beta   90.00
_cell.angle_gamma   90.00
#
_symmetry.space_group_name_H-M   'P 1'
#
loop_
_entity.id
_entity.type
_entity.pdbx_description
1 polymer ?
#
loop_
_entity_poly.entity_id
_entity_poly.type
_entity_poly.pdbx_seq_one_letter_code
_entity_poly.pdbx_strand_id
1 'polypeptide(L)'
;MGARAGLLVGGIALMGLATAVYIGAGMGAGARDSLMLVLTRRTRRRAGVVRTVLEATVTVIGFALGGTVGIGTLAFALGIGAAVEASFALLGRSPFVVSAEPQLVREEVPPSATDAAGRSTSCVRV
;
A
#
# COMPACT_ATOMS: atom_id res chain seq x y z
N MET A 1 -3.62 -12.29 30.05
CA MET A 1 -3.91 -11.10 29.20
C MET A 1 -2.71 -10.65 28.38
N GLY A 2 -1.49 -10.58 28.95
CA GLY A 2 -0.29 -10.15 28.21
C GLY A 2 -0.01 -10.91 26.91
N ALA A 3 -0.13 -12.25 26.90
CA ALA A 3 0.10 -13.05 25.69
C ALA A 3 -0.85 -12.68 24.53
N ARG A 4 -2.13 -12.41 24.80
CA ARG A 4 -3.11 -12.03 23.77
C ARG A 4 -2.80 -10.65 23.17
N ALA A 5 -2.43 -9.69 24.02
CA ALA A 5 -2.02 -8.36 23.56
C ALA A 5 -0.72 -8.43 22.74
N GLY A 6 0.25 -9.23 23.17
CA GLY A 6 1.49 -9.46 22.42
C GLY A 6 1.24 -10.06 21.04
N LEU A 7 0.37 -11.07 20.94
CA LEU A 7 -0.03 -11.67 19.66
C LEU A 7 -0.75 -10.67 18.75
N LEU A 8 -1.61 -9.81 19.29
CA LEU A 8 -2.29 -8.77 18.52
C LEU A 8 -1.29 -7.77 17.93
N VAL A 9 -0.39 -7.22 18.75
CA VAL A 9 0.63 -6.26 18.30
C VAL A 9 1.58 -6.92 17.30
N GLY A 10 2.03 -8.14 17.59
CA GLY A 10 2.86 -8.92 16.68
C GLY A 10 2.16 -9.18 15.33
N GLY A 11 0.87 -9.49 15.35
CA GLY A 11 0.07 -9.67 14.14
C GLY A 11 -0.06 -8.39 13.31
N ILE A 12 -0.29 -7.23 13.95
CA ILE A 12 -0.33 -5.93 13.27
C ILE A 12 1.02 -5.63 12.61
N ALA A 13 2.12 -5.83 13.34
CA ALA A 13 3.47 -5.62 12.82
C ALA A 13 3.78 -6.54 11.64
N LEU A 14 3.45 -7.84 11.76
CA LEU A 14 3.65 -8.83 10.71
C LEU A 14 2.83 -8.50 9.46
N MET A 15 1.59 -8.04 9.61
CA MET A 15 0.76 -7.59 8.49
C MET A 15 1.40 -6.41 7.76
N GLY A 16 1.92 -5.42 8.49
CA GLY A 16 2.64 -4.30 7.88
C GLY A 16 3.88 -4.75 7.11
N LEU A 17 4.64 -5.69 7.69
CA LEU A 17 5.84 -6.25 7.07
C LEU A 17 5.50 -7.02 5.80
N ALA A 18 4.50 -7.91 5.87
CA ALA A 18 4.02 -8.66 4.72
C ALA A 18 3.59 -7.72 3.59
N THR A 19 2.83 -6.67 3.91
CA THR A 19 2.41 -5.64 2.94
C THR A 19 3.60 -4.99 2.24
N ALA A 20 4.62 -4.58 2.99
CA ALA A 20 5.80 -3.95 2.40
C ALA A 20 6.60 -4.94 1.52
N VAL A 21 6.75 -6.19 1.97
CA VAL A 21 7.50 -7.23 1.25
C VAL A 21 6.82 -7.58 -0.07
N TYR A 22 5.53 -7.91 -0.05
CA TYR A 22 4.86 -8.38 -1.26
C TYR A 22 4.69 -7.26 -2.29
N ILE A 23 4.42 -6.02 -1.84
CA ILE A 23 4.35 -4.84 -2.73
C ILE A 23 5.74 -4.54 -3.28
N GLY A 24 6.78 -4.58 -2.44
CA GLY A 24 8.17 -4.38 -2.85
C GLY A 24 8.67 -5.45 -3.82
N ALA A 25 8.15 -6.68 -3.73
CA ALA A 25 8.45 -7.78 -4.64
C ALA A 25 7.68 -7.71 -5.98
N GLY A 26 6.83 -6.69 -6.19
CA GLY A 26 6.11 -6.52 -7.44
C GLY A 26 4.98 -7.53 -7.68
N MET A 27 4.50 -8.23 -6.63
CA MET A 27 3.45 -9.26 -6.76
C MET A 27 2.05 -8.70 -7.07
N GLY A 28 1.93 -7.39 -7.31
CA GLY A 28 0.66 -6.67 -7.51
C GLY A 28 -0.08 -6.43 -6.19
N ALA A 29 -0.60 -5.20 -6.01
CA ALA A 29 -1.31 -4.81 -4.79
C ALA A 29 -2.78 -5.27 -4.79
N GLY A 30 -3.23 -5.94 -3.72
CA GLY A 30 -4.64 -6.31 -3.56
C GLY A 30 -5.57 -5.09 -3.50
N ALA A 31 -6.88 -5.24 -3.69
CA ALA A 31 -7.83 -4.13 -3.85
C ALA A 31 -7.69 -3.00 -2.79
N ARG A 32 -7.58 -3.37 -1.51
CA ARG A 32 -7.43 -2.43 -0.38
C ARG A 32 -6.08 -1.70 -0.39
N ASP A 33 -5.01 -2.40 -0.78
CA ASP A 33 -3.65 -1.86 -0.81
C ASP A 33 -3.42 -1.04 -2.08
N SER A 34 -4.00 -1.45 -3.21
CA SER A 34 -4.09 -0.66 -4.43
C SER A 34 -4.82 0.66 -4.21
N LEU A 35 -5.95 0.64 -3.48
CA LEU A 35 -6.65 1.87 -3.10
C LEU A 35 -5.75 2.79 -2.26
N MET A 36 -5.04 2.22 -1.27
CA MET A 36 -4.03 2.95 -0.49
C MET A 36 -2.95 3.56 -1.39
N LEU A 37 -2.35 2.79 -2.31
CA LEU A 37 -1.28 3.25 -3.20
C LEU A 37 -1.76 4.35 -4.15
N VAL A 38 -2.93 4.19 -4.77
CA VAL A 38 -3.51 5.19 -5.67
C VAL A 38 -3.84 6.48 -4.93
N LEU A 39 -4.48 6.39 -3.75
CA LEU A 39 -4.76 7.56 -2.91
C LEU A 39 -3.47 8.24 -2.44
N THR A 40 -2.43 7.48 -2.10
CA THR A 40 -1.12 8.00 -1.73
C THR A 40 -0.52 8.81 -2.88
N ARG A 41 -0.55 8.27 -4.12
CA ARG A 41 -0.07 8.99 -5.32
C ARG A 41 -0.88 10.25 -5.60
N ARG A 42 -2.21 10.20 -5.47
CA ARG A 42 -3.11 11.33 -5.76
C ARG A 42 -3.03 12.43 -4.70
N THR A 43 -2.95 12.08 -3.43
CA THR A 43 -2.96 13.03 -2.30
C THR A 43 -1.57 13.48 -1.86
N ARG A 44 -0.51 12.83 -2.35
CA ARG A 44 0.89 13.01 -1.92
C ARG A 44 1.09 12.90 -0.40
N ARG A 45 0.21 12.17 0.29
CA ARG A 45 0.34 11.83 1.71
C ARG A 45 1.13 10.54 1.87
N ARG A 46 1.57 10.24 3.11
CA ARG A 46 2.27 8.99 3.41
C ARG A 46 1.32 7.81 3.34
N ALA A 47 1.82 6.66 2.87
CA ALA A 47 1.02 5.45 2.74
C ALA A 47 0.41 5.00 4.08
N GLY A 48 1.14 5.15 5.19
CA GLY A 48 0.63 4.85 6.54
C GLY A 48 -0.58 5.69 6.94
N VAL A 49 -0.53 7.01 6.69
CA VAL A 49 -1.65 7.92 6.97
C VAL A 49 -2.88 7.55 6.16
N VAL A 50 -2.71 7.31 4.86
CA VAL A 50 -3.81 6.88 3.98
C VAL A 50 -4.40 5.56 4.48
N ARG A 51 -3.56 4.62 4.90
CA ARG A 51 -4.00 3.32 5.44
C ARG A 51 -4.80 3.45 6.73
N THR A 52 -4.35 4.25 7.69
CA THR A 52 -5.11 4.50 8.93
C THR A 52 -6.45 5.15 8.64
N VAL A 53 -6.50 6.11 7.71
CA VAL A 53 -7.78 6.74 7.31
C VAL A 53 -8.71 5.73 6.66
N LEU A 54 -8.22 4.87 5.76
CA LEU A 54 -9.06 3.83 5.15
C LEU A 54 -9.68 2.92 6.21
N GLU A 55 -8.89 2.42 7.16
CA GLU A 55 -9.40 1.57 8.23
C GLU A 55 -10.36 2.29 9.15
N ALA A 56 -10.06 3.54 9.52
CA ALA A 56 -10.94 4.33 10.35
C ALA A 56 -12.29 4.52 9.65
N THR A 57 -12.30 4.86 8.36
CA THR A 57 -13.53 5.05 7.59
C THR A 57 -14.34 3.76 7.50
N VAL A 58 -13.70 2.63 7.16
CA VAL A 58 -14.37 1.32 7.08
C VAL A 58 -14.91 0.89 8.44
N THR A 59 -14.16 1.12 9.51
CA THR A 59 -14.58 0.80 10.88
C THR A 59 -15.78 1.64 11.30
N VAL A 60 -15.78 2.95 11.00
CA VAL A 60 -16.90 3.86 11.29
C VAL A 60 -18.15 3.46 10.50
N ILE A 61 -18.01 3.16 9.20
CA ILE A 61 -19.13 2.70 8.37
C ILE A 61 -19.68 1.38 8.91
N GLY A 62 -18.80 0.40 9.21
CA GLY A 62 -19.19 -0.88 9.75
C GLY A 62 -19.93 -0.74 11.09
N PHE A 63 -19.48 0.17 11.95
CA PHE A 63 -20.17 0.48 13.21
C PHE A 63 -21.54 1.11 12.98
N ALA A 64 -21.65 2.08 12.06
CA ALA A 64 -22.92 2.73 11.73
C ALA A 64 -23.96 1.76 11.14
N LEU A 65 -23.51 0.71 10.45
CA LEU A 65 -24.35 -0.38 9.94
C LEU A 65 -24.76 -1.41 11.01
N GLY A 66 -24.40 -1.18 12.28
CA GLY A 66 -24.72 -2.07 13.41
C GLY A 66 -23.62 -3.08 13.78
N GLY A 67 -22.42 -2.96 13.20
CA GLY A 67 -21.27 -3.79 13.56
C GLY A 67 -20.68 -3.41 14.93
N THR A 68 -20.11 -4.38 15.63
CA THR A 68 -19.47 -4.14 16.93
C THR A 68 -17.98 -3.81 16.76
N VAL A 69 -17.52 -2.73 17.39
CA VAL A 69 -16.10 -2.35 17.40
C VAL A 69 -15.47 -2.73 18.73
N GLY A 70 -14.53 -3.69 18.69
CA GLY A 70 -13.77 -4.11 19.85
C GLY A 70 -12.43 -3.37 19.99
N ILE A 71 -11.78 -3.54 21.15
CA ILE A 71 -10.45 -2.97 21.42
C ILE A 71 -9.42 -3.44 20.38
N GLY A 72 -9.48 -4.70 19.96
CA GLY A 72 -8.58 -5.24 18.93
C GLY A 72 -8.77 -4.56 17.57
N THR A 73 -10.01 -4.24 17.21
CA THR A 73 -10.35 -3.53 15.96
C THR A 73 -9.79 -2.11 15.96
N LEU A 74 -9.96 -1.39 17.07
CA LEU A 74 -9.40 -0.04 17.22
C LEU A 74 -7.87 -0.05 17.20
N ALA A 75 -7.26 -0.99 17.93
CA ALA A 75 -5.82 -1.17 17.93
C ALA A 75 -5.28 -1.48 16.52
N PHE A 76 -5.99 -2.32 15.76
CA PHE A 76 -5.63 -2.61 14.37
C PHE A 76 -5.82 -1.39 13.47
N ALA A 77 -6.98 -0.72 13.50
CA ALA A 77 -7.29 0.40 12.64
C ALA A 77 -6.30 1.57 12.81
N LEU A 78 -5.89 1.83 14.04
CA LEU A 78 -4.91 2.88 14.35
C LEU A 78 -3.47 2.40 14.12
N GLY A 79 -3.15 1.15 14.49
CA GLY A 79 -1.79 0.63 14.47
C GLY A 79 -1.29 0.20 13.08
N ILE A 80 -2.18 -0.27 12.20
CA ILE A 80 -1.75 -0.86 10.92
C ILE A 80 -1.08 0.16 9.99
N GLY A 81 -1.52 1.41 9.99
CA GLY A 81 -0.88 2.45 9.17
C GLY A 81 0.55 2.74 9.60
N ALA A 82 0.79 2.83 10.92
CA ALA A 82 2.14 3.00 11.46
C ALA A 82 3.02 1.77 11.17
N ALA A 83 2.47 0.55 11.30
CA ALA A 83 3.19 -0.69 11.00
C ALA A 83 3.58 -0.78 9.52
N VAL A 84 2.67 -0.42 8.60
CA VAL A 84 2.94 -0.39 7.15
C VAL A 84 4.01 0.67 6.82
N GLU A 85 3.90 1.88 7.37
CA GLU A 85 4.90 2.94 7.15
C GLU A 85 6.28 2.55 7.67
N ALA A 86 6.34 1.99 8.89
CA ALA A 86 7.58 1.47 9.46
C ALA A 86 8.19 0.35 8.61
N SER A 87 7.36 -0.53 8.07
CA SER A 87 7.81 -1.65 7.23
C SER A 87 8.36 -1.18 5.88
N PHE A 88 7.70 -0.22 5.22
CA PHE A 88 8.24 0.40 4.01
C PHE A 88 9.54 1.16 4.29
N ALA A 89 9.64 1.87 5.41
CA ALA A 89 10.88 2.54 5.80
C ALA A 89 12.01 1.53 6.09
N LEU A 90 11.68 0.39 6.71
CA LEU A 90 12.63 -0.69 6.99
C LEU A 90 13.15 -1.34 5.70
N LEU A 91 12.25 -1.62 4.75
CA LEU A 91 12.59 -2.22 3.47
C LEU A 91 13.27 -1.23 2.51
N GLY A 92 12.90 0.05 2.52
CA GLY A 92 13.60 1.08 1.74
C GLY A 92 15.04 1.30 2.21
N ARG A 93 15.35 0.93 3.46
CA ARG A 93 16.73 0.88 3.98
C ARG A 93 17.45 -0.42 3.65
N SER A 94 16.75 -1.45 3.16
CA SER A 94 17.35 -2.72 2.82
C SER A 94 17.70 -2.78 1.32
N PRO A 95 18.86 -3.36 0.96
CA PRO A 95 19.33 -3.40 -0.43
C PRO A 95 18.47 -4.30 -1.34
N PHE A 96 17.47 -5.01 -0.79
CA PHE A 96 16.66 -6.00 -1.52
C PHE A 96 15.58 -5.38 -2.43
N VAL A 97 15.17 -4.13 -2.19
CA VAL A 97 14.08 -3.47 -2.95
C VAL A 97 14.59 -2.73 -4.20
N VAL A 98 15.91 -2.46 -4.28
CA VAL A 98 16.54 -1.85 -5.46
C VAL A 98 16.54 -2.80 -6.67
N SER A 99 16.36 -4.11 -6.46
CA SER A 99 16.40 -5.10 -7.54
C SER A 99 15.08 -5.29 -8.32
N ALA A 100 14.03 -4.51 -8.02
CA ALA A 100 12.70 -4.65 -8.64
C ALA A 100 12.36 -3.60 -9.74
N GLU A 101 13.32 -2.84 -10.25
CA GLU A 101 13.15 -2.06 -11.50
C GLU A 101 13.79 -2.85 -12.67
N PRO A 102 13.23 -2.96 -13.91
CA PRO A 102 12.06 -2.31 -14.53
C PRO A 102 11.32 -3.22 -15.57
N GLN A 103 10.70 -4.35 -15.18
CA GLN A 103 10.08 -5.28 -16.17
C GLN A 103 8.68 -4.88 -16.67
N LEU A 104 8.06 -3.81 -16.16
CA LEU A 104 6.78 -3.29 -16.69
C LEU A 104 6.93 -2.31 -17.87
N VAL A 105 8.13 -2.15 -18.42
CA VAL A 105 8.39 -1.35 -19.66
C VAL A 105 8.61 -2.26 -20.89
N ARG A 106 8.54 -3.60 -20.78
CA ARG A 106 8.91 -4.52 -21.89
C ARG A 106 7.79 -5.38 -22.50
N GLU A 107 6.57 -5.39 -21.97
CA GLU A 107 5.37 -5.94 -22.62
C GLU A 107 4.30 -4.83 -22.54
N GLU A 108 3.76 -4.17 -23.58
CA GLU A 108 3.67 -4.38 -25.01
C GLU A 108 3.69 -3.03 -25.76
N VAL A 109 4.65 -2.81 -26.67
CA VAL A 109 4.44 -2.00 -27.87
C VAL A 109 4.90 -2.87 -29.05
N PRO A 110 3.98 -3.49 -29.81
CA PRO A 110 4.36 -4.24 -30.99
C PRO A 110 4.95 -3.28 -32.05
N PRO A 111 6.08 -3.63 -32.69
CA PRO A 111 6.62 -2.83 -33.78
C PRO A 111 5.83 -3.13 -35.05
N SER A 112 4.69 -2.47 -35.26
CA SER A 112 4.11 -2.35 -36.60
C SER A 112 3.09 -1.21 -36.72
N ALA A 113 3.44 -0.30 -37.63
CA ALA A 113 2.59 0.72 -38.27
C ALA A 113 2.12 1.90 -37.40
N THR A 114 2.87 3.01 -37.44
CA THR A 114 2.50 4.15 -38.31
C THR A 114 3.56 5.25 -38.21
N ASP A 115 4.35 5.32 -39.27
CA ASP A 115 4.94 6.54 -39.78
C ASP A 115 3.78 7.44 -40.25
N ALA A 116 3.38 8.41 -39.43
CA ALA A 116 2.62 9.57 -39.89
C ALA A 116 2.65 10.67 -38.82
N ALA A 117 3.25 11.80 -39.21
CA ALA A 117 3.04 13.13 -38.66
C ALA A 117 3.61 13.38 -37.25
N GLY A 118 4.86 13.85 -37.26
CA GLY A 118 5.50 14.43 -36.10
C GLY A 118 4.68 15.54 -35.44
N ARG A 119 4.69 15.54 -34.11
CA ARG A 119 4.60 16.73 -33.25
C ARG A 119 5.21 16.38 -31.90
N SER A 120 6.36 16.99 -31.64
CA SER A 120 6.86 17.25 -30.30
C SER A 120 5.78 17.98 -29.50
N THR A 121 5.41 17.48 -28.32
CA THR A 121 5.33 18.29 -27.09
C THR A 121 4.86 17.47 -25.87
N SER A 122 5.65 17.62 -24.80
CA SER A 122 5.22 17.81 -23.41
C SER A 122 4.69 16.63 -22.59
N CYS A 123 5.59 16.11 -21.76
CA CYS A 123 5.44 16.18 -20.31
C CYS A 123 4.13 15.65 -19.70
N VAL A 124 3.99 14.33 -19.61
CA VAL A 124 3.42 13.66 -18.42
C VAL A 124 4.13 12.31 -18.28
N ARG A 125 5.07 12.21 -17.35
CA ARG A 125 5.64 10.91 -16.94
C ARG A 125 4.78 10.40 -15.78
N VAL A 126 3.89 9.46 -16.11
CA VAL A 126 3.10 8.65 -15.16
C VAL A 126 3.99 7.56 -14.56
#